data_AF-A0A4U5N679-F1
#
_entry.id   AF-A0A4U5N679-F1
#
_cell.length_a   1.000
_cell.length_b   1.000
_cell.length_c   1.000
_cell.angle_alpha   90.00
_cell.angle_beta   90.00
_cell.angle_gamma   90.00
#
_symmetry.space_group_name_H-M   'P 1'
#
loop_
_entity.id
_entity.type
_entity.pdbx_description
1 polymer ?
#
loop_
_entity_poly.entity_id
_entity_poly.type
_entity_poly.pdbx_seq_one_letter_code
_entity_poly.pdbx_strand_id
1 'polypeptide(L)'
;MDSIVKRIHENLEKREEATVFVVLGDHGMTEAGGHGGSSKSEVSVPVVLFPVNGRNGRKQKIEDIQQIDLVSTIASLLGMRTPKGNLGVPFQTSTETSVFVLRTLLEVTNSFLDQLESERLEYCQTKLAYLLQRLCASPSGQQADEAEIASIISVCRRELKNVQGNLIAVQSSFDTHLIIISLLSSSACLVLYAKNTEISSCNGNITTSILDKFFLLLILLEPIIYFASSLTEEEHDIWFFIYSSYLILNAVSCPHNAKIHVILLVIHRISRGFTEGRRRRWNLGDGVESPFPDLSVIFSSLSLLQANLIRCTTVAFLAYRRTSYPKIFLLSWILFVTRNEFVLLCLALVAAGILEKSPLTLFLSAQASFYYIGNSNSLSTIDISVGYAGLASYQPFIVAVQIALNAYSGPLIQLLLASPKAVDGVSDLVMASRLLSIIVTMISLFVQRYHLFVWTVFAPKFVIEAGHMIFVTILSLLVRV
;
A
#
# COMPACT_ATOMS: atom_id res chain seq x y z
N MET A 1 2.85 -28.85 -9.20
CA MET A 1 3.81 -27.97 -9.89
C MET A 1 4.89 -28.76 -10.61
N ASP A 2 5.48 -29.79 -10.01
CA ASP A 2 6.55 -30.61 -10.63
C ASP A 2 6.21 -31.16 -12.01
N SER A 3 4.97 -31.62 -12.22
CA SER A 3 4.49 -32.08 -13.53
C SER A 3 4.47 -30.97 -14.58
N ILE A 4 4.19 -29.72 -14.18
CA ILE A 4 4.22 -28.54 -15.05
C ILE A 4 5.67 -28.20 -15.39
N VAL A 5 6.57 -28.16 -14.41
CA VAL A 5 8.00 -27.92 -14.62
C VAL A 5 8.59 -28.97 -15.57
N LYS A 6 8.26 -30.26 -15.36
CA LYS A 6 8.66 -31.35 -16.24
C LYS A 6 8.18 -31.14 -17.68
N ARG A 7 6.90 -30.79 -17.84
CA ARG A 7 6.32 -30.51 -19.16
C ARG A 7 6.99 -29.33 -19.86
N ILE A 8 7.31 -28.26 -19.13
CA ILE A 8 8.05 -27.10 -19.69
C ILE A 8 9.43 -27.55 -20.17
N HIS A 9 10.17 -28.28 -19.33
CA HIS A 9 11.48 -28.81 -19.66
C HIS A 9 11.48 -29.67 -20.93
N GLU A 10 10.61 -30.68 -21.00
CA GLU A 10 10.51 -31.58 -22.17
C GLU A 10 10.17 -30.83 -23.47
N ASN A 11 9.49 -29.68 -23.39
CA ASN A 11 9.22 -28.84 -24.56
C ASN A 11 10.40 -27.92 -24.91
N LEU A 12 11.20 -27.50 -23.93
CA LEU A 12 12.42 -26.74 -24.17
C LEU A 12 13.53 -27.61 -24.75
N GLU A 13 13.66 -28.88 -24.32
CA GLU A 13 14.65 -29.84 -24.87
C GLU A 13 14.49 -30.05 -26.38
N LYS A 14 13.25 -29.95 -26.88
CA LYS A 14 12.95 -30.07 -28.32
C LYS A 14 13.40 -28.86 -29.13
N ARG A 15 13.83 -27.77 -28.48
CA ARG A 15 14.36 -26.58 -29.14
C ARG A 15 15.88 -26.70 -29.24
N GLU A 16 16.44 -26.23 -30.35
CA GLU A 16 17.89 -26.21 -30.58
C GLU A 16 18.59 -24.99 -29.93
N GLU A 17 17.83 -24.07 -29.35
CA GLU A 17 18.34 -22.83 -28.75
C GLU A 17 19.07 -23.09 -27.43
N ALA A 18 20.22 -22.42 -27.25
CA ALA A 18 20.95 -22.44 -25.99
C ALA A 18 20.10 -21.80 -24.87
N THR A 19 19.57 -22.63 -23.97
CA THR A 19 18.60 -22.23 -22.95
C THR A 19 19.10 -22.60 -21.55
N VAL A 20 19.02 -21.66 -20.62
CA VAL A 20 19.17 -21.91 -19.17
C VAL A 20 17.77 -21.90 -18.55
N PHE A 21 17.40 -23.01 -17.90
CA PHE A 21 16.14 -23.09 -17.18
C PHE A 21 16.37 -22.77 -15.69
N VAL A 22 15.66 -21.76 -15.19
CA VAL A 22 15.70 -21.29 -13.81
C VAL A 22 14.36 -21.57 -13.15
N VAL A 23 14.37 -22.34 -12.06
CA VAL A 23 13.19 -22.65 -11.25
C VAL A 23 13.44 -22.17 -9.83
N LEU A 24 12.55 -21.34 -9.30
CA LEU A 24 12.63 -20.77 -7.96
C LEU A 24 11.24 -20.58 -7.35
N GLY A 25 11.18 -20.52 -6.01
CA GLY A 25 10.03 -19.97 -5.29
C GLY A 25 10.20 -18.47 -5.07
N ASP A 26 9.08 -17.76 -4.90
CA ASP A 26 9.03 -16.37 -4.45
C ASP A 26 9.19 -16.28 -2.92
N HIS A 27 8.49 -17.15 -2.18
CA HIS A 27 8.63 -17.30 -0.75
C HIS A 27 8.43 -18.76 -0.29
N GLY A 28 8.84 -19.05 0.93
CA GLY A 28 8.60 -20.33 1.59
C GLY A 28 7.25 -20.35 2.31
N MET A 29 6.98 -21.46 3.00
CA MET A 29 5.75 -21.65 3.78
C MET A 29 6.06 -22.56 4.97
N THR A 30 5.47 -22.26 6.12
CA THR A 30 5.50 -23.12 7.31
C THR A 30 4.66 -24.38 7.08
N GLU A 31 4.88 -25.43 7.89
CA GLU A 31 4.07 -26.66 7.83
C GLU A 31 2.58 -26.40 8.12
N ALA A 32 2.26 -25.36 8.88
CA ALA A 32 0.89 -24.93 9.17
C ALA A 32 0.25 -24.08 8.05
N GLY A 33 0.96 -23.83 6.95
CA GLY A 33 0.47 -23.03 5.82
C GLY A 33 0.66 -21.51 5.96
N GLY A 34 1.32 -21.04 7.02
CA GLY A 34 1.69 -19.63 7.18
C GLY A 34 2.86 -19.22 6.26
N HIS A 35 2.83 -18.01 5.74
CA HIS A 35 3.89 -17.39 4.93
C HIS A 35 3.95 -15.87 5.16
N GLY A 36 5.02 -15.22 4.69
CA GLY A 36 5.21 -13.76 4.79
C GLY A 36 5.90 -13.28 6.07
N GLY A 37 6.12 -14.18 7.04
CA GLY A 37 6.94 -13.94 8.22
C GLY A 37 8.45 -14.05 7.94
N SER A 38 9.24 -14.00 9.03
CA SER A 38 10.71 -14.02 8.98
C SER A 38 11.30 -15.38 9.40
N SER A 39 10.47 -16.43 9.52
CA SER A 39 10.97 -17.74 9.91
C SER A 39 11.79 -18.38 8.78
N LYS A 40 12.74 -19.26 9.13
CA LYS A 40 13.61 -19.89 8.14
C LYS A 40 12.83 -20.61 7.03
N SER A 41 11.73 -21.30 7.39
CA SER A 41 10.86 -21.99 6.43
C SER A 41 10.08 -21.06 5.51
N GLU A 42 9.84 -19.80 5.91
CA GLU A 42 9.11 -18.81 5.12
C GLU A 42 10.03 -18.00 4.21
N VAL A 43 11.30 -17.82 4.58
CA VAL A 43 12.28 -17.06 3.78
C VAL A 43 13.18 -17.94 2.90
N SER A 44 13.26 -19.25 3.19
CA SER A 44 14.07 -20.18 2.40
C SER A 44 13.24 -20.80 1.28
N VAL A 45 13.72 -20.67 0.05
CA VAL A 45 13.10 -21.27 -1.14
C VAL A 45 14.12 -22.10 -1.92
N PRO A 46 13.70 -23.17 -2.60
CA PRO A 46 14.58 -23.87 -3.53
C PRO A 46 14.86 -22.98 -4.74
N VAL A 47 16.08 -23.06 -5.23
CA VAL A 47 16.49 -22.46 -6.51
C VAL A 47 17.30 -23.49 -7.29
N VAL A 48 16.94 -23.69 -8.56
CA VAL A 48 17.58 -24.66 -9.45
C VAL A 48 17.84 -23.99 -10.80
N LEU A 49 19.10 -23.98 -11.22
CA LEU A 49 19.52 -23.46 -12.52
C LEU A 49 20.26 -24.57 -13.26
N PHE A 50 19.86 -24.84 -14.50
CA PHE A 50 20.54 -25.82 -15.33
C PHE A 50 20.37 -25.53 -16.82
N PRO A 51 21.37 -25.86 -17.65
CA PRO A 51 21.24 -25.79 -19.10
C PRO A 51 20.31 -26.91 -19.59
N VAL A 52 19.34 -26.58 -20.44
CA VAL A 52 18.32 -27.53 -20.94
C VAL A 52 18.96 -28.65 -21.76
N ASN A 53 19.88 -28.32 -22.67
CA ASN A 53 20.60 -29.28 -23.53
C ASN A 53 22.10 -29.40 -23.16
N GLY A 54 22.47 -29.02 -21.94
CA GLY A 54 23.86 -29.05 -21.49
C GLY A 54 24.28 -30.42 -20.95
N ARG A 55 25.59 -30.70 -20.93
CA ARG A 55 26.11 -31.90 -20.26
C ARG A 55 25.69 -31.89 -18.78
N ASN A 56 25.28 -33.04 -18.25
CA ASN A 56 25.06 -33.27 -16.82
C ASN A 56 26.33 -32.88 -16.04
N GLY A 57 26.39 -31.64 -15.57
CA GLY A 57 27.43 -31.18 -14.66
C GLY A 57 27.29 -31.88 -13.32
N ARG A 58 28.40 -31.99 -12.57
CA ARG A 58 28.32 -32.35 -11.15
C ARG A 58 27.36 -31.38 -10.47
N LYS A 59 26.43 -31.92 -9.66
CA LYS A 59 25.64 -31.10 -8.72
C LYS A 59 26.62 -30.34 -7.84
N GLN A 60 26.81 -29.06 -8.14
CA GLN A 60 27.62 -28.18 -7.32
C GLN A 60 26.69 -27.66 -6.22
N LYS A 61 26.98 -28.02 -4.97
CA LYS A 61 26.25 -27.45 -3.84
C LYS A 61 26.68 -26.00 -3.73
N ILE A 62 25.80 -25.10 -4.15
CA ILE A 62 26.00 -23.66 -3.96
C ILE A 62 25.73 -23.38 -2.47
N GLU A 63 26.52 -22.47 -1.90
CA GLU A 63 26.21 -21.89 -0.58
C GLU A 63 24.87 -21.16 -0.62
N ASP A 64 24.32 -20.83 0.55
CA ASP A 64 23.11 -20.02 0.61
C ASP A 64 23.34 -18.68 -0.12
N ILE A 65 22.39 -18.32 -0.98
CA ILE A 65 22.37 -17.08 -1.77
C ILE A 65 21.16 -16.24 -1.37
N GLN A 66 21.21 -14.95 -1.65
CA GLN A 66 20.05 -14.07 -1.54
C GLN A 66 19.28 -14.09 -2.87
N GLN A 67 17.95 -13.93 -2.83
CA GLN A 67 17.15 -13.91 -4.06
C GLN A 67 17.59 -12.80 -5.03
N ILE A 68 18.05 -11.65 -4.50
CA ILE A 68 18.58 -10.54 -5.28
C ILE A 68 19.87 -10.89 -6.07
N ASP A 69 20.62 -11.91 -5.64
CA ASP A 69 21.82 -12.40 -6.34
C ASP A 69 21.48 -12.96 -7.72
N LEU A 70 20.26 -13.49 -7.88
CA LEU A 70 19.80 -14.09 -9.12
C LEU A 70 19.83 -13.10 -10.28
N VAL A 71 19.48 -11.84 -10.04
CA VAL A 71 19.46 -10.79 -11.07
C VAL A 71 20.86 -10.57 -11.63
N SER A 72 21.87 -10.41 -10.76
CA SER A 72 23.27 -10.24 -11.18
C SER A 72 23.82 -11.50 -11.84
N THR A 73 23.47 -12.69 -11.36
CA THR A 73 23.90 -13.95 -11.97
C THR A 73 23.33 -14.12 -13.37
N ILE A 74 22.03 -13.86 -13.57
CA ILE A 74 21.40 -13.95 -14.90
C ILE A 74 21.96 -12.89 -15.85
N ALA A 75 22.16 -11.66 -15.39
CA ALA A 75 22.79 -10.61 -16.18
C ALA A 75 24.19 -11.04 -16.65
N SER A 76 24.98 -11.63 -15.75
CA SER A 76 26.30 -12.18 -16.08
C SER A 76 26.22 -13.31 -17.10
N LEU A 77 25.30 -14.27 -16.95
CA LEU A 77 25.16 -15.40 -17.87
C LEU A 77 24.73 -14.96 -19.28
N LEU A 78 23.89 -13.93 -19.37
CA LEU A 78 23.41 -13.39 -20.64
C LEU A 78 24.34 -12.34 -21.25
N GLY A 79 25.46 -12.01 -20.58
CA GLY A 79 26.36 -10.95 -21.02
C GLY A 79 25.70 -9.56 -21.03
N MET A 80 24.67 -9.34 -20.21
CA MET A 80 23.97 -8.06 -20.03
C MET A 80 24.55 -7.27 -18.86
N ARG A 81 24.18 -5.99 -18.75
CA ARG A 81 24.53 -5.16 -17.59
C ARG A 81 23.56 -5.43 -16.44
N THR A 82 24.07 -5.35 -15.21
CA THR A 82 23.22 -5.43 -14.03
C THR A 82 22.35 -4.16 -13.92
N PRO A 83 21.04 -4.27 -13.59
CA PRO A 83 20.20 -3.11 -13.34
C PRO A 83 20.77 -2.19 -12.26
N LYS A 84 20.65 -0.87 -12.46
CA LYS A 84 21.09 0.13 -11.46
C LYS A 84 20.34 -0.09 -10.14
N GLY A 85 21.07 -0.01 -9.02
CA GLY A 85 20.51 -0.18 -7.68
C GLY A 85 20.31 -1.64 -7.25
N ASN A 86 20.63 -2.63 -8.09
CA ASN A 86 20.61 -4.03 -7.67
C ASN A 86 21.74 -4.32 -6.67
N LEU A 87 21.39 -4.87 -5.51
CA LEU A 87 22.36 -5.26 -4.48
C LEU A 87 22.83 -6.72 -4.60
N GLY A 88 22.45 -7.43 -5.68
CA GLY A 88 22.82 -8.83 -5.89
C GLY A 88 24.29 -9.02 -6.26
N VAL A 89 24.91 -10.06 -5.70
CA VAL A 89 26.27 -10.48 -6.02
C VAL A 89 26.22 -11.77 -6.83
N PRO A 90 26.82 -11.84 -8.04
CA PRO A 90 26.73 -13.04 -8.85
C PRO A 90 27.39 -14.24 -8.14
N PHE A 91 26.61 -15.30 -7.92
CA PHE A 91 27.07 -16.52 -7.26
C PHE A 91 27.91 -17.39 -8.19
N GLN A 92 28.60 -18.37 -7.62
CA GLN A 92 29.54 -19.20 -8.38
C GLN A 92 28.80 -20.06 -9.42
N THR A 93 29.29 -20.03 -10.68
CA THR A 93 28.76 -20.86 -11.78
C THR A 93 29.86 -21.71 -12.42
N SER A 94 29.53 -22.55 -13.41
CA SER A 94 30.52 -23.32 -14.16
C SER A 94 31.43 -22.48 -15.06
N THR A 95 31.17 -21.16 -15.19
CA THR A 95 31.88 -20.23 -16.09
C THR A 95 32.57 -19.09 -15.34
N GLU A 96 33.18 -19.40 -14.19
CA GLU A 96 33.82 -18.44 -13.26
C GLU A 96 34.82 -17.48 -13.92
N THR A 97 35.63 -17.97 -14.86
CA THR A 97 36.72 -17.20 -15.48
C THR A 97 36.29 -16.41 -16.72
N SER A 98 34.98 -16.37 -17.02
CA SER A 98 34.48 -15.65 -18.18
C SER A 98 34.60 -14.12 -18.02
N VAL A 99 34.83 -13.44 -19.14
CA VAL A 99 34.87 -11.97 -19.22
C VAL A 99 33.57 -11.34 -18.68
N PHE A 100 32.43 -12.01 -18.86
CA PHE A 100 31.14 -11.55 -18.37
C PHE A 100 31.04 -11.56 -16.84
N VAL A 101 31.57 -12.58 -16.17
CA VAL A 101 31.62 -12.65 -14.70
C VAL A 101 32.49 -11.53 -14.14
N LEU A 102 33.68 -11.34 -14.70
CA LEU A 102 34.59 -10.26 -14.27
C LEU A 102 33.98 -8.87 -14.48
N ARG A 103 33.35 -8.64 -15.64
CA ARG A 103 32.65 -7.39 -15.92
C ARG A 103 31.52 -7.16 -14.90
N THR A 104 30.70 -8.18 -14.65
CA THR A 104 29.58 -8.07 -13.71
C THR A 104 30.07 -7.81 -12.28
N LEU A 105 31.11 -8.50 -11.83
CA LEU A 105 31.72 -8.26 -10.52
C LEU A 105 32.25 -6.83 -10.40
N LEU A 106 32.94 -6.33 -11.43
CA LEU A 106 33.44 -4.96 -11.45
C LEU A 106 32.29 -3.93 -11.44
N GLU A 107 31.22 -4.16 -12.21
CA GLU A 107 30.01 -3.31 -12.20
C GLU A 107 29.37 -3.25 -10.81
N VAL A 108 29.22 -4.40 -10.15
CA VAL A 108 28.67 -4.48 -8.78
C VAL A 108 29.61 -3.81 -7.77
N THR A 109 30.93 -4.01 -7.88
CA THR A 109 31.92 -3.34 -7.02
C THR A 109 31.83 -1.82 -7.12
N ASN A 110 31.75 -1.27 -8.34
CA ASN A 110 31.58 0.16 -8.55
C ASN A 110 30.27 0.66 -7.92
N SER A 111 29.17 -0.05 -8.14
CA SER A 111 27.87 0.32 -7.57
C SER A 111 27.84 0.28 -6.04
N PHE A 112 28.66 -0.56 -5.40
CA PHE A 112 28.76 -0.62 -3.93
C PHE A 112 29.66 0.49 -3.39
N LEU A 113 30.77 0.80 -4.07
CA LEU A 113 31.65 1.92 -3.73
C LEU A 113 30.93 3.28 -3.84
N ASP A 114 29.97 3.43 -4.75
CA ASP A 114 29.11 4.63 -4.83
C ASP A 114 28.25 4.83 -3.57
N GLN A 115 28.02 3.78 -2.78
CA GLN A 115 27.16 3.80 -1.59
C GLN A 115 27.93 3.74 -0.27
N LEU A 116 29.15 3.19 -0.28
CA LEU A 116 29.93 2.96 0.93
C LEU A 116 31.44 2.91 0.63
N GLU A 117 32.21 3.62 1.44
CA GLU A 117 33.67 3.61 1.37
C GLU A 117 34.25 2.30 1.93
N SER A 118 35.08 1.61 1.14
CA SER A 118 35.72 0.35 1.56
C SER A 118 37.03 0.11 0.82
N GLU A 119 38.16 0.20 1.55
CA GLU A 119 39.50 -0.08 1.02
C GLU A 119 39.61 -1.47 0.37
N ARG A 120 38.87 -2.47 0.89
CA ARG A 120 38.85 -3.82 0.33
C ARG A 120 38.11 -3.88 -1.01
N LEU A 121 37.04 -3.10 -1.17
CA LEU A 121 36.34 -3.00 -2.44
C LEU A 121 37.16 -2.19 -3.46
N GLU A 122 37.91 -1.17 -3.03
CA GLU A 122 38.87 -0.45 -3.91
C GLU A 122 39.98 -1.39 -4.42
N TYR A 123 40.50 -2.26 -3.54
CA TYR A 123 41.41 -3.35 -3.96
C TYR A 123 40.77 -4.23 -5.03
N CYS A 124 39.52 -4.66 -4.80
CA CYS A 124 38.79 -5.50 -5.74
C CYS A 124 38.49 -4.80 -7.06
N GLN A 125 38.08 -3.54 -7.04
CA GLN A 125 37.87 -2.72 -8.22
C GLN A 125 39.14 -2.69 -9.09
N THR A 126 40.28 -2.39 -8.47
CA THR A 126 41.57 -2.30 -9.15
C THR A 126 41.97 -3.65 -9.75
N LYS A 127 41.86 -4.74 -8.98
CA LYS A 127 42.24 -6.08 -9.45
C LYS A 127 41.29 -6.61 -10.53
N LEU A 128 39.99 -6.44 -10.39
CA LEU A 128 39.00 -6.87 -11.38
C LEU A 128 39.16 -6.09 -12.69
N ALA A 129 39.39 -4.77 -12.62
CA ALA A 129 39.67 -3.96 -13.80
C ALA A 129 40.96 -4.41 -14.52
N TYR A 130 42.03 -4.69 -13.77
CA TYR A 130 43.27 -5.22 -14.32
C TYR A 130 43.07 -6.58 -15.00
N LEU A 131 42.38 -7.53 -14.36
CA LEU A 131 42.09 -8.84 -14.94
C LEU A 131 41.23 -8.73 -16.20
N LEU A 132 40.21 -7.87 -16.18
CA LEU A 132 39.33 -7.64 -17.33
C LEU A 132 40.11 -7.07 -18.51
N GLN A 133 40.96 -6.06 -18.26
CA GLN A 133 41.82 -5.47 -19.30
C GLN A 133 42.79 -6.51 -19.86
N ARG A 134 43.43 -7.33 -19.01
CA ARG A 134 44.37 -8.38 -19.41
C ARG A 134 43.72 -9.44 -20.31
N LEU A 135 42.51 -9.90 -19.96
CA LEU A 135 41.78 -10.89 -20.76
C LEU A 135 41.27 -10.32 -22.08
N CYS A 136 40.84 -9.05 -22.10
CA CYS A 136 40.43 -8.38 -23.33
C CYS A 136 41.60 -8.03 -24.26
N ALA A 137 42.80 -7.80 -23.71
CA ALA A 137 43.98 -7.40 -24.46
C ALA A 137 44.82 -8.58 -24.98
N SER A 138 44.61 -9.81 -24.51
CA SER A 138 45.42 -10.97 -24.92
C SER A 138 44.89 -11.57 -26.24
N PRO A 139 45.60 -11.39 -27.37
CA PRO A 139 45.24 -12.04 -28.61
C PRO A 139 45.86 -13.44 -28.57
N SER A 140 45.07 -14.43 -28.15
CA SER A 140 45.39 -15.86 -28.25
C SER A 140 46.76 -16.30 -27.69
N GLY A 141 46.79 -16.81 -26.44
CA GLY A 141 47.72 -17.91 -26.11
C GLY A 141 48.54 -17.83 -24.82
N GLN A 142 48.51 -16.75 -24.04
CA GLN A 142 48.96 -16.86 -22.65
C GLN A 142 47.78 -17.30 -21.79
N GLN A 143 47.79 -18.57 -21.37
CA GLN A 143 46.96 -19.03 -20.25
C GLN A 143 47.21 -18.10 -19.08
N ALA A 144 46.31 -17.14 -18.86
CA ALA A 144 46.23 -16.49 -17.57
C ALA A 144 46.04 -17.61 -16.54
N ASP A 145 46.78 -17.56 -15.44
CA ASP A 145 46.72 -18.59 -14.43
C ASP A 145 45.28 -18.65 -13.91
N GLU A 146 44.50 -19.63 -14.37
CA GLU A 146 43.08 -19.76 -14.02
C GLU A 146 42.90 -19.86 -12.51
N ALA A 147 43.92 -20.37 -11.80
CA ALA A 147 43.96 -20.40 -10.35
C ALA A 147 44.12 -19.00 -9.74
N GLU A 148 44.93 -18.12 -10.33
CA GLU A 148 45.07 -16.72 -9.90
C GLU A 148 43.75 -15.97 -10.09
N ILE A 149 43.12 -16.10 -11.27
CA ILE A 149 41.82 -15.46 -11.57
C ILE A 149 40.75 -15.96 -10.60
N ALA A 150 40.62 -17.28 -10.44
CA ALA A 150 39.64 -17.87 -9.54
C ALA A 150 39.86 -17.44 -8.09
N SER A 151 41.12 -17.32 -7.65
CA SER A 151 41.47 -16.82 -6.32
C SER A 151 41.00 -15.37 -6.11
N ILE A 152 41.32 -14.47 -7.04
CA ILE A 152 40.93 -13.06 -6.97
C ILE A 152 39.40 -12.92 -6.99
N ILE A 153 38.72 -13.64 -7.88
CA ILE A 153 37.25 -13.66 -7.94
C ILE A 153 36.66 -14.14 -6.61
N SER A 154 37.21 -15.19 -6.02
CA SER A 154 36.72 -15.72 -4.74
C SER A 154 36.84 -14.72 -3.59
N VAL A 155 37.97 -13.98 -3.52
CA VAL A 155 38.19 -12.93 -2.52
C VAL A 155 37.20 -11.79 -2.73
N CYS A 156 37.07 -11.30 -3.96
CA CYS A 156 36.19 -10.17 -4.25
C CYS A 156 34.71 -10.51 -4.10
N ARG A 157 34.29 -11.72 -4.48
CA ARG A 157 32.91 -12.18 -4.23
C ARG A 157 32.61 -12.25 -2.73
N ARG A 158 33.56 -12.70 -1.91
CA ARG A 158 33.39 -12.77 -0.45
C ARG A 158 33.25 -11.38 0.16
N GLU A 159 34.09 -10.44 -0.24
CA GLU A 159 34.00 -9.05 0.23
C GLU A 159 32.71 -8.38 -0.25
N LEU A 160 32.31 -8.59 -1.51
CA LEU A 160 31.02 -8.14 -2.02
C LEU A 160 29.84 -8.71 -1.22
N LYS A 161 29.83 -10.01 -0.89
CA LYS A 161 28.79 -10.61 -0.04
C LYS A 161 28.77 -10.01 1.37
N ASN A 162 29.94 -9.70 1.93
CA ASN A 162 30.03 -9.04 3.25
C ASN A 162 29.42 -7.63 3.20
N VAL A 163 29.80 -6.82 2.20
CA VAL A 163 29.24 -5.47 2.02
C VAL A 163 27.75 -5.52 1.69
N GLN A 164 27.31 -6.46 0.85
CA GLN A 164 25.90 -6.70 0.58
C GLN A 164 25.10 -6.90 1.87
N GLY A 165 25.59 -7.73 2.80
CA GLY A 165 24.95 -7.95 4.10
C GLY A 165 24.75 -6.63 4.88
N ASN A 166 25.76 -5.75 4.87
CA ASN A 166 25.66 -4.44 5.51
C ASN A 166 24.67 -3.51 4.80
N LEU A 167 24.69 -3.45 3.46
CA LEU A 167 23.78 -2.60 2.68
C LEU A 167 22.32 -3.03 2.86
N ILE A 168 22.04 -4.34 2.85
CA ILE A 168 20.71 -4.89 3.15
C ILE A 168 20.30 -4.53 4.58
N ALA A 169 21.21 -4.71 5.56
CA ALA A 169 20.92 -4.41 6.96
C ALA A 169 20.56 -2.94 7.17
N VAL A 170 21.30 -2.01 6.55
CA VAL A 170 21.03 -0.57 6.61
C VAL A 170 19.66 -0.23 6.02
N GLN A 171 19.30 -0.80 4.86
CA GLN A 171 17.97 -0.60 4.26
C GLN A 171 16.81 -1.16 5.09
N SER A 172 17.10 -2.15 5.95
CA SER A 172 16.13 -2.77 6.87
C SER A 172 16.20 -2.23 8.31
N SER A 173 16.95 -1.15 8.55
CA SER A 173 17.09 -0.58 9.89
C SER A 173 15.85 0.23 10.27
N PHE A 174 15.28 -0.08 11.43
CA PHE A 174 14.15 0.64 12.01
C PHE A 174 14.63 1.40 13.24
N ASP A 175 14.35 2.69 13.32
CA ASP A 175 14.59 3.48 14.53
C ASP A 175 13.56 3.12 15.59
N THR A 176 13.88 2.11 16.39
CA THR A 176 13.00 1.60 17.44
C THR A 176 12.81 2.62 18.58
N HIS A 177 13.78 3.52 18.79
CA HIS A 177 13.67 4.56 19.81
C HIS A 177 12.58 5.56 19.43
N LEU A 178 12.56 6.03 18.17
CA LEU A 178 11.51 6.93 17.68
C LEU A 178 10.13 6.27 17.72
N ILE A 179 10.03 4.98 17.37
CA ILE A 179 8.77 4.23 17.46
C ILE A 179 8.26 4.18 18.91
N ILE A 180 9.14 3.85 19.88
CA ILE A 180 8.78 3.78 21.30
C ILE A 180 8.37 5.16 21.84
N ILE A 181 9.12 6.21 21.52
CA ILE A 181 8.79 7.59 21.93
C ILE A 181 7.41 7.97 21.39
N SER A 182 7.14 7.71 20.12
CA SER A 182 5.86 8.01 19.46
C SER A 182 4.69 7.21 20.07
N LEU A 183 4.94 5.97 20.46
CA LEU A 183 3.96 5.12 21.13
C LEU A 183 3.61 5.67 22.52
N LEU A 184 4.62 6.05 23.30
CA LEU A 184 4.45 6.63 24.63
C LEU A 184 3.71 7.97 24.57
N SER A 185 4.09 8.85 23.64
CA SER A 185 3.43 10.14 23.46
C SER A 185 1.97 9.99 23.02
N SER A 186 1.68 9.10 22.06
CA SER A 186 0.32 8.85 21.57
C SER A 186 -0.56 8.23 22.66
N SER A 187 -0.01 7.31 23.46
CA SER A 187 -0.70 6.72 24.61
C SER A 187 -1.00 7.76 25.69
N ALA A 188 -0.06 8.65 26.00
CA ALA A 188 -0.27 9.76 26.92
C ALA A 188 -1.37 10.71 26.40
N CYS A 189 -1.36 11.05 25.11
CA CYS A 189 -2.42 11.84 24.48
C CYS A 189 -3.80 11.18 24.62
N LEU A 190 -3.91 9.87 24.38
CA LEU A 190 -5.17 9.15 24.53
C LEU A 190 -5.67 9.16 25.99
N VAL A 191 -4.78 8.97 26.97
CA VAL A 191 -5.15 9.02 28.40
C VAL A 191 -5.60 10.42 28.82
N LEU A 192 -4.86 11.46 28.41
CA LEU A 192 -5.23 12.85 28.67
C LEU A 192 -6.57 13.19 28.03
N TYR A 193 -6.79 12.73 26.81
CA TYR A 193 -8.04 12.90 26.08
C TYR A 193 -9.20 12.22 26.80
N ALA A 194 -9.06 10.94 27.15
CA ALA A 194 -10.07 10.16 27.88
C ALA A 194 -10.45 10.83 29.21
N LYS A 195 -9.46 11.30 29.98
CA LYS A 195 -9.69 12.03 31.23
C LYS A 195 -10.46 13.33 31.01
N ASN A 196 -10.14 14.09 29.96
CA ASN A 196 -10.84 15.33 29.63
C ASN A 196 -12.28 15.08 29.15
N THR A 197 -12.50 14.01 28.39
CA THR A 197 -13.86 13.61 27.96
C THR A 197 -14.71 13.07 29.09
N GLU A 198 -14.14 12.34 30.06
CA GLU A 198 -14.85 11.84 31.25
C GLU A 198 -15.34 13.01 32.11
N ILE A 199 -14.51 14.05 32.26
CA ILE A 199 -14.87 15.32 32.91
C ILE A 199 -16.02 16.02 32.16
N SER A 200 -16.05 15.96 30.83
CA SER A 200 -17.12 16.56 30.00
C SER A 200 -18.41 15.72 30.00
N SER A 201 -18.30 14.39 30.05
CA SER A 201 -19.43 13.45 30.08
C SER A 201 -20.21 13.48 31.40
N CYS A 202 -19.58 13.89 32.51
CA CYS A 202 -20.29 14.22 33.75
C CYS A 202 -21.32 15.35 33.58
N ASN A 203 -21.27 16.10 32.47
CA ASN A 203 -22.21 17.17 32.12
C ASN A 203 -23.08 16.89 30.88
N GLY A 204 -22.93 15.74 30.19
CA GLY A 204 -23.56 15.50 28.89
C GLY A 204 -24.14 14.08 28.72
N ASN A 205 -25.47 14.00 28.56
CA ASN A 205 -26.22 12.76 28.31
C ASN A 205 -25.95 12.20 26.90
N ILE A 206 -25.00 11.27 26.75
CA ILE A 206 -25.07 10.30 25.65
C ILE A 206 -25.87 9.09 26.16
N THR A 207 -27.20 9.18 26.10
CA THR A 207 -28.06 8.00 26.32
C THR A 207 -27.94 7.09 25.10
N THR A 208 -26.94 6.22 25.11
CA THR A 208 -26.72 5.22 24.04
C THR A 208 -27.70 4.05 24.19
N SER A 209 -28.38 3.71 23.11
CA SER A 209 -29.12 2.45 23.04
C SER A 209 -28.16 1.26 23.18
N ILE A 210 -28.65 0.07 23.56
CA ILE A 210 -27.83 -1.15 23.61
C ILE A 210 -27.15 -1.40 22.25
N LEU A 211 -27.87 -1.08 21.16
CA LEU A 211 -27.37 -1.17 19.80
C LEU A 211 -26.18 -0.22 19.56
N ASP A 212 -26.29 1.05 19.95
CA ASP A 212 -25.19 2.01 19.79
C ASP A 212 -23.96 1.58 20.59
N LYS A 213 -24.14 1.06 21.82
CA LYS A 213 -23.03 0.53 22.64
C LYS A 213 -22.32 -0.63 21.96
N PHE A 214 -23.09 -1.55 21.34
CA PHE A 214 -22.53 -2.67 20.60
C PHE A 214 -21.67 -2.21 19.42
N PHE A 215 -22.15 -1.27 18.61
CA PHE A 215 -21.39 -0.75 17.47
C PHE A 215 -20.20 0.11 17.89
N LEU A 216 -20.31 0.87 18.98
CA LEU A 216 -19.16 1.56 19.58
C LEU A 216 -18.05 0.58 19.99
N LEU A 217 -18.42 -0.55 20.61
CA LEU A 217 -17.45 -1.60 20.95
C LEU A 217 -16.79 -2.17 19.69
N LEU A 218 -17.54 -2.43 18.62
CA LEU A 218 -16.97 -2.89 17.34
C LEU A 218 -15.97 -1.89 16.76
N ILE A 219 -16.29 -0.58 16.81
CA ILE A 219 -15.37 0.48 16.35
C ILE A 219 -14.08 0.49 17.18
N LEU A 220 -14.17 0.27 18.49
CA LEU A 220 -13.00 0.22 19.37
C LEU A 220 -12.15 -1.06 19.18
N LEU A 221 -12.77 -2.15 18.74
CA LEU A 221 -12.08 -3.42 18.47
C LEU A 221 -11.52 -3.51 17.05
N GLU A 222 -12.02 -2.69 16.12
CA GLU A 222 -11.59 -2.70 14.70
C GLU A 222 -10.06 -2.65 14.54
N PRO A 223 -9.28 -1.82 15.26
CA PRO A 223 -7.83 -1.75 15.05
C PRO A 223 -7.06 -3.06 15.26
N ILE A 224 -7.66 -4.06 15.92
CA ILE A 224 -7.06 -5.41 16.06
C ILE A 224 -6.75 -6.03 14.70
N ILE A 225 -7.48 -5.67 13.64
CA ILE A 225 -7.24 -6.20 12.30
C ILE A 225 -5.88 -5.81 11.73
N TYR A 226 -5.25 -4.75 12.25
CA TYR A 226 -3.98 -4.22 11.74
C TYR A 226 -2.80 -5.16 11.95
N PHE A 227 -2.97 -6.27 12.68
CA PHE A 227 -1.96 -7.32 12.81
C PHE A 227 -1.97 -8.34 11.67
N ALA A 228 -3.01 -8.33 10.82
CA ALA A 228 -3.12 -9.18 9.65
C ALA A 228 -3.08 -8.34 8.37
N SER A 229 -2.15 -8.65 7.45
CA SER A 229 -1.99 -7.90 6.21
C SER A 229 -3.25 -7.96 5.34
N SER A 230 -3.86 -9.14 5.19
CA SER A 230 -5.08 -9.33 4.41
C SER A 230 -6.27 -8.53 4.94
N LEU A 231 -6.49 -8.52 6.26
CA LEU A 231 -7.57 -7.73 6.86
C LEU A 231 -7.28 -6.22 6.78
N THR A 232 -6.01 -5.82 6.85
CA THR A 232 -5.62 -4.43 6.64
C THR A 232 -5.88 -3.99 5.21
N GLU A 233 -5.60 -4.81 4.21
CA GLU A 233 -5.91 -4.49 2.80
C GLU A 233 -7.43 -4.38 2.57
N GLU A 234 -8.20 -5.29 3.16
CA GLU A 234 -9.66 -5.40 2.98
C GLU A 234 -10.50 -4.65 4.04
N GLU A 235 -9.91 -3.71 4.79
CA GLU A 235 -10.60 -2.95 5.86
C GLU A 235 -11.89 -2.24 5.37
N HIS A 236 -11.91 -1.82 4.11
CA HIS A 236 -13.06 -1.19 3.51
C HIS A 236 -14.32 -2.07 3.56
N ASP A 237 -14.18 -3.39 3.38
CA ASP A 237 -15.30 -4.33 3.48
C ASP A 237 -15.85 -4.41 4.91
N ILE A 238 -14.98 -4.27 5.91
CA ILE A 238 -15.36 -4.23 7.32
C ILE A 238 -16.20 -2.98 7.59
N TRP A 239 -15.73 -1.81 7.17
CA TRP A 239 -16.51 -0.57 7.32
C TRP A 239 -17.84 -0.63 6.57
N PHE A 240 -17.88 -1.20 5.37
CA PHE A 240 -19.12 -1.36 4.62
C PHE A 240 -20.10 -2.29 5.31
N PHE A 241 -19.61 -3.40 5.87
CA PHE A 241 -20.42 -4.36 6.59
C PHE A 241 -20.97 -3.79 7.90
N ILE A 242 -20.12 -3.12 8.69
CA ILE A 242 -20.53 -2.46 9.95
C ILE A 242 -21.59 -1.40 9.65
N TYR A 243 -21.39 -0.54 8.65
CA TYR A 243 -22.34 0.52 8.33
C TYR A 243 -23.69 -0.03 7.81
N SER A 244 -23.66 -1.01 6.89
CA SER A 244 -24.88 -1.70 6.44
C SER A 244 -25.67 -2.31 7.61
N SER A 245 -24.96 -3.01 8.51
CA SER A 245 -25.57 -3.68 9.67
C SER A 245 -26.20 -2.67 10.63
N TYR A 246 -25.51 -1.55 10.89
CA TYR A 246 -26.02 -0.48 11.73
C TYR A 246 -27.31 0.12 11.17
N LEU A 247 -27.34 0.42 9.87
CA LEU A 247 -28.52 0.99 9.21
C LEU A 247 -29.71 0.03 9.23
N ILE A 248 -29.50 -1.26 8.93
CA ILE A 248 -30.57 -2.27 8.93
C ILE A 248 -31.15 -2.43 10.34
N LEU A 249 -30.29 -2.61 11.35
CA LEU A 249 -30.74 -2.81 12.72
C LEU A 249 -31.47 -1.57 13.25
N ASN A 250 -30.99 -0.36 12.99
CA ASN A 250 -31.71 0.87 13.36
C ASN A 250 -33.03 1.04 12.59
N ALA A 251 -33.10 0.63 11.32
CA ALA A 251 -34.35 0.67 10.57
C ALA A 251 -35.42 -0.24 11.19
N VAL A 252 -35.02 -1.41 11.70
CA VAL A 252 -35.92 -2.36 12.36
C VAL A 252 -36.26 -1.90 13.79
N SER A 253 -35.26 -1.48 14.57
CA SER A 253 -35.42 -1.09 15.97
C SER A 253 -36.12 0.26 16.17
N CYS A 254 -36.04 1.18 15.19
CA CYS A 254 -36.65 2.51 15.25
C CYS A 254 -37.56 2.77 14.05
N PRO A 255 -38.80 2.23 14.02
CA PRO A 255 -39.71 2.32 12.89
C PRO A 255 -40.00 3.76 12.42
N HIS A 256 -40.02 4.72 13.35
CA HIS A 256 -40.30 6.11 13.03
C HIS A 256 -39.21 6.75 12.14
N ASN A 257 -37.95 6.35 12.29
CA ASN A 257 -36.82 6.81 11.48
C ASN A 257 -36.39 5.78 10.41
N ALA A 258 -37.13 4.67 10.25
CA ALA A 258 -36.76 3.60 9.33
C ALA A 258 -36.58 4.09 7.89
N LYS A 259 -37.43 5.02 7.44
CA LYS A 259 -37.34 5.60 6.09
C LYS A 259 -35.97 6.22 5.80
N ILE A 260 -35.40 6.94 6.77
CA ILE A 260 -34.08 7.58 6.62
C ILE A 260 -32.99 6.52 6.52
N HIS A 261 -33.00 5.55 7.42
CA HIS A 261 -32.01 4.46 7.42
C HIS A 261 -32.07 3.61 6.14
N VAL A 262 -33.28 3.37 5.60
CA VAL A 262 -33.46 2.67 4.32
C VAL A 262 -32.92 3.49 3.16
N ILE A 263 -33.17 4.81 3.10
CA ILE A 263 -32.61 5.68 2.06
C ILE A 263 -31.08 5.70 2.15
N LEU A 264 -30.51 5.83 3.35
CA LEU A 264 -29.07 5.76 3.57
C LEU A 264 -28.49 4.41 3.17
N LEU A 265 -29.21 3.31 3.43
CA LEU A 265 -28.78 1.97 3.02
C LEU A 265 -28.77 1.83 1.49
N VAL A 266 -29.75 2.40 0.79
CA VAL A 266 -29.77 2.44 -0.68
C VAL A 266 -28.57 3.24 -1.21
N ILE A 267 -28.32 4.42 -0.65
CA ILE A 267 -27.15 5.24 -1.03
C ILE A 267 -25.85 4.46 -0.77
N HIS A 268 -25.71 3.86 0.41
CA HIS A 268 -24.58 3.02 0.79
C HIS A 268 -24.35 1.89 -0.23
N ARG A 269 -25.39 1.17 -0.63
CA ARG A 269 -25.30 0.05 -1.60
C ARG A 269 -24.94 0.53 -3.00
N ILE A 270 -25.49 1.65 -3.46
CA ILE A 270 -25.13 2.25 -4.75
C ILE A 270 -23.66 2.69 -4.75
N SER A 271 -23.22 3.41 -3.72
CA SER A 271 -21.85 3.89 -3.57
C SER A 271 -20.84 2.74 -3.51
N ARG A 272 -21.15 1.70 -2.73
CA ARG A 272 -20.36 0.47 -2.67
C ARG A 272 -20.30 -0.21 -4.04
N GLY A 273 -21.45 -0.41 -4.70
CA GLY A 273 -21.51 -1.08 -6.00
C GLY A 273 -20.74 -0.33 -7.10
N PHE A 274 -20.76 1.01 -7.10
CA PHE A 274 -19.92 1.82 -7.97
C PHE A 274 -18.42 1.58 -7.71
N THR A 275 -18.02 1.56 -6.44
CA THR A 275 -16.61 1.41 -6.04
C THR A 275 -16.08 0.01 -6.37
N GLU A 276 -16.84 -1.02 -6.01
CA GLU A 276 -16.48 -2.43 -6.27
C GLU A 276 -16.43 -2.72 -7.77
N GLY A 277 -17.34 -2.15 -8.56
CA GLY A 277 -17.32 -2.26 -10.02
C GLY A 277 -15.98 -1.85 -10.62
N ARG A 278 -15.38 -0.77 -10.10
CA ARG A 278 -14.05 -0.28 -10.53
C ARG A 278 -12.87 -1.03 -9.92
N ARG A 279 -13.07 -1.63 -8.74
CA ARG A 279 -12.01 -2.35 -8.01
C ARG A 279 -11.85 -3.79 -8.42
N ARG A 280 -12.79 -4.39 -9.16
CA ARG A 280 -12.74 -5.81 -9.55
C ARG A 280 -11.39 -6.14 -10.21
N ARG A 281 -10.50 -6.64 -9.36
CA ARG A 281 -9.15 -7.15 -9.64
C ARG A 281 -9.18 -8.42 -10.51
N TRP A 282 -10.37 -8.97 -10.69
CA TRP A 282 -10.64 -10.21 -11.39
C TRP A 282 -11.64 -9.94 -12.51
N ASN A 283 -11.16 -9.38 -13.62
CA ASN A 283 -11.71 -9.80 -14.90
C ASN A 283 -11.32 -11.28 -15.04
N LEU A 284 -12.16 -12.17 -14.51
CA LEU A 284 -12.16 -13.57 -14.93
C LEU A 284 -12.28 -13.51 -16.45
N GLY A 285 -11.28 -14.06 -17.15
CA GLY A 285 -11.03 -13.78 -18.56
C GLY A 285 -12.27 -13.83 -19.45
N ASP A 286 -12.19 -13.07 -20.55
CA ASP A 286 -13.15 -12.95 -21.65
C ASP A 286 -14.18 -14.10 -21.70
N GLY A 287 -15.35 -13.90 -21.07
CA GLY A 287 -16.45 -14.87 -21.19
C GLY A 287 -17.38 -15.03 -19.99
N VAL A 288 -17.04 -14.54 -18.79
CA VAL A 288 -17.96 -14.54 -17.64
C VAL A 288 -18.39 -13.11 -17.33
N GLU A 289 -19.39 -12.62 -18.06
CA GLU A 289 -20.07 -11.40 -17.68
C GLU A 289 -20.68 -11.58 -16.28
N SER A 290 -20.39 -10.63 -15.39
CA SER A 290 -20.99 -10.62 -14.06
C SER A 290 -22.53 -10.58 -14.21
N PRO A 291 -23.29 -11.36 -13.42
CA PRO A 291 -24.75 -11.35 -13.49
C PRO A 291 -25.37 -10.01 -13.03
N PHE A 292 -24.56 -9.07 -12.55
CA PHE A 292 -25.00 -7.74 -12.14
C PHE A 292 -24.38 -6.67 -13.05
N PRO A 293 -25.17 -5.69 -13.52
CA PRO A 293 -24.67 -4.59 -14.32
C PRO A 293 -23.63 -3.80 -13.52
N ASP A 294 -22.49 -3.53 -14.13
CA ASP A 294 -21.46 -2.70 -13.52
C ASP A 294 -21.98 -1.26 -13.40
N LEU A 295 -22.36 -0.86 -12.18
CA LEU A 295 -22.83 0.48 -11.88
C LEU A 295 -21.77 1.54 -12.23
N SER A 296 -20.49 1.18 -12.30
CA SER A 296 -19.43 2.09 -12.72
C SER A 296 -19.63 2.60 -14.15
N VAL A 297 -20.25 1.81 -15.04
CA VAL A 297 -20.56 2.19 -16.42
C VAL A 297 -21.57 3.35 -16.46
N ILE A 298 -22.59 3.30 -15.60
CA ILE A 298 -23.59 4.38 -15.53
C ILE A 298 -22.92 5.69 -15.11
N PHE A 299 -22.08 5.63 -14.08
CA PHE A 299 -21.41 6.81 -13.52
C PHE A 299 -20.32 7.35 -14.44
N SER A 300 -19.64 6.48 -15.19
CA SER A 300 -18.59 6.86 -16.14
C SER A 300 -19.11 7.35 -17.50
N SER A 301 -20.38 7.12 -17.82
CA SER A 301 -21.01 7.56 -19.08
C SER A 301 -21.34 9.06 -19.16
N LEU A 302 -21.11 9.82 -18.08
CA LEU A 302 -21.42 11.25 -18.02
C LEU A 302 -20.50 12.07 -18.94
N SER A 303 -21.10 12.80 -19.87
CA SER A 303 -20.39 13.82 -20.66
C SER A 303 -19.90 14.97 -19.76
N LEU A 304 -18.87 15.69 -20.20
CA LEU A 304 -18.35 16.86 -19.49
C LEU A 304 -19.44 17.90 -19.20
N LEU A 305 -20.34 18.14 -20.16
CA LEU A 305 -21.45 19.08 -20.00
C LEU A 305 -22.41 18.63 -18.89
N GLN A 306 -22.80 17.34 -18.87
CA GLN A 306 -23.67 16.79 -17.84
C GLN A 306 -23.01 16.86 -16.45
N ALA A 307 -21.73 16.50 -16.34
CA ALA A 307 -20.99 16.58 -15.09
C ALA A 307 -20.95 18.02 -14.56
N ASN A 308 -20.66 19.01 -15.42
CA ASN A 308 -20.66 20.42 -15.03
C ASN A 308 -22.04 20.92 -14.63
N LEU A 309 -23.10 20.50 -15.34
CA LEU A 309 -24.47 20.84 -14.96
C LEU A 309 -24.79 20.34 -13.55
N ILE A 310 -24.45 19.08 -13.25
CA ILE A 310 -24.66 18.48 -11.91
C ILE A 310 -23.90 19.26 -10.84
N ARG A 311 -22.63 19.63 -11.09
CA ARG A 311 -21.84 20.46 -10.16
C ARG A 311 -22.55 21.78 -9.86
N CYS A 312 -22.94 22.52 -10.89
CA CYS A 312 -23.59 23.82 -10.75
C CYS A 312 -24.94 23.72 -10.04
N THR A 313 -25.79 22.73 -10.39
CA THR A 313 -27.08 22.53 -9.72
C THR A 313 -26.92 22.13 -8.26
N THR A 314 -25.90 21.33 -7.94
CA THR A 314 -25.61 20.94 -6.55
C THR A 314 -25.20 22.16 -5.71
N VAL A 315 -24.31 23.01 -6.22
CA VAL A 315 -23.91 24.25 -5.53
C VAL A 315 -25.10 25.19 -5.35
N ALA A 316 -25.93 25.38 -6.39
CA ALA A 316 -27.14 26.20 -6.31
C ALA A 316 -28.14 25.68 -5.26
N PHE A 317 -28.32 24.35 -5.18
CA PHE A 317 -29.16 23.71 -4.17
C PHE A 317 -28.63 23.93 -2.74
N LEU A 318 -27.31 23.82 -2.53
CA LEU A 318 -26.69 24.11 -1.23
C LEU A 318 -26.88 25.58 -0.80
N ALA A 319 -26.76 26.51 -1.75
CA ALA A 319 -27.04 27.93 -1.52
C ALA A 319 -28.53 28.17 -1.16
N TYR A 320 -29.45 27.52 -1.87
CA TYR A 320 -30.89 27.57 -1.57
C TYR A 320 -31.22 27.06 -0.16
N ARG A 321 -30.52 26.02 0.32
CA ARG A 321 -30.65 25.48 1.68
C ARG A 321 -30.11 26.42 2.78
N ARG A 322 -29.55 27.59 2.42
CA ARG A 322 -28.88 28.52 3.35
C ARG A 322 -27.72 27.86 4.11
N THR A 323 -27.00 26.93 3.47
CA THR A 323 -25.71 26.47 3.99
C THR A 323 -24.75 27.65 4.10
N SER A 324 -23.88 27.67 5.11
CA SER A 324 -22.95 28.80 5.29
C SER A 324 -21.98 28.92 4.11
N TYR A 325 -21.63 30.16 3.75
CA TYR A 325 -20.72 30.43 2.62
C TYR A 325 -19.38 29.69 2.69
N PRO A 326 -18.70 29.55 3.85
CA PRO A 326 -17.46 28.78 3.94
C PRO A 326 -17.64 27.30 3.57
N LYS A 327 -18.76 26.69 4.00
CA LYS A 327 -19.10 25.30 3.65
C LYS A 327 -19.41 25.15 2.17
N ILE A 328 -20.16 26.09 1.58
CA ILE A 328 -20.46 26.09 0.14
C ILE A 328 -19.16 26.21 -0.67
N PHE A 329 -18.26 27.11 -0.28
CA PHE A 329 -16.97 27.29 -0.94
C PHE A 329 -16.17 25.98 -0.97
N LEU A 330 -16.00 25.34 0.20
CA LEU A 330 -15.24 24.10 0.31
C LEU A 330 -15.90 22.94 -0.47
N LEU A 331 -17.21 22.78 -0.37
CA LEU A 331 -17.96 21.77 -1.13
C LEU A 331 -17.91 22.02 -2.64
N SER A 332 -17.96 23.27 -3.08
CA SER A 332 -17.82 23.64 -4.50
C SER A 332 -16.44 23.31 -5.03
N TRP A 333 -15.38 23.53 -4.22
CA TRP A 333 -14.03 23.18 -4.57
C TRP A 333 -13.89 21.67 -4.74
N ILE A 334 -14.35 20.89 -3.77
CA ILE A 334 -14.38 19.41 -3.83
C ILE A 334 -15.06 18.95 -5.13
N LEU A 335 -16.29 19.41 -5.38
CA LEU A 335 -17.06 19.01 -6.58
C LEU A 335 -16.36 19.35 -7.90
N PHE A 336 -15.59 20.45 -7.93
CA PHE A 336 -14.90 20.91 -9.14
C PHE A 336 -13.62 20.11 -9.43
N VAL A 337 -12.84 19.76 -8.41
CA VAL A 337 -11.60 18.97 -8.59
C VAL A 337 -11.87 17.48 -8.76
N THR A 338 -13.00 16.99 -8.26
CA THR A 338 -13.41 15.60 -8.44
C THR A 338 -13.63 15.28 -9.92
N ARG A 339 -13.09 14.16 -10.39
CA ARG A 339 -13.25 13.67 -11.77
C ARG A 339 -14.74 13.48 -12.12
N ASN A 340 -15.08 13.67 -13.40
CA ASN A 340 -16.46 13.61 -13.90
C ASN A 340 -17.18 12.31 -13.51
N GLU A 341 -16.47 11.20 -13.54
CA GLU A 341 -16.96 9.85 -13.23
C GLU A 341 -17.34 9.63 -11.75
N PHE A 342 -16.93 10.53 -10.85
CA PHE A 342 -17.26 10.49 -9.41
C PHE A 342 -18.31 11.55 -9.02
N VAL A 343 -18.72 12.44 -9.94
CA VAL A 343 -19.64 13.55 -9.62
C VAL A 343 -21.00 13.05 -9.14
N LEU A 344 -21.54 11.99 -9.74
CA LEU A 344 -22.81 11.39 -9.32
C LEU A 344 -22.69 10.72 -7.93
N LEU A 345 -21.51 10.16 -7.62
CA LEU A 345 -21.22 9.64 -6.30
C LEU A 345 -21.20 10.75 -5.27
N CYS A 346 -20.51 11.88 -5.54
CA CYS A 346 -20.53 13.04 -4.66
C CYS A 346 -21.96 13.55 -4.43
N LEU A 347 -22.84 13.54 -5.44
CA LEU A 347 -24.24 13.90 -5.25
C LEU A 347 -24.97 12.94 -4.29
N ALA A 348 -24.74 11.63 -4.41
CA ALA A 348 -25.29 10.64 -3.49
C ALA A 348 -24.79 10.87 -2.04
N LEU A 349 -23.51 11.23 -1.89
CA LEU A 349 -22.92 11.56 -0.58
C LEU A 349 -23.46 12.87 -0.01
N VAL A 350 -23.74 13.87 -0.86
CA VAL A 350 -24.43 15.10 -0.45
C VAL A 350 -25.82 14.77 0.07
N ALA A 351 -26.58 13.91 -0.64
CA ALA A 351 -27.88 13.47 -0.17
C ALA A 351 -27.80 12.72 1.19
N ALA A 352 -26.81 11.85 1.37
CA ALA A 352 -26.58 11.16 2.65
C ALA A 352 -26.29 12.15 3.79
N GLY A 353 -25.33 13.06 3.61
CA GLY A 353 -24.94 14.02 4.64
C GLY A 353 -26.05 15.00 5.04
N ILE A 354 -27.04 15.21 4.17
CA ILE A 354 -28.25 16.00 4.47
C ILE A 354 -29.25 15.23 5.35
N LEU A 355 -29.38 13.92 5.14
CA LEU A 355 -30.40 13.06 5.76
C LEU A 355 -30.01 12.57 7.16
N GLU A 356 -28.74 12.65 7.54
CA GLU A 356 -28.23 12.11 8.78
C GLU A 356 -28.67 12.86 10.05
N LYS A 357 -28.90 12.09 11.12
CA LYS A 357 -29.39 12.60 12.41
C LYS A 357 -28.61 12.15 13.64
N SER A 358 -28.04 10.93 13.66
CA SER A 358 -27.30 10.44 14.84
C SER A 358 -25.78 10.58 14.66
N PRO A 359 -25.03 10.86 15.75
CA PRO A 359 -23.58 10.87 15.74
C PRO A 359 -22.97 9.59 15.15
N LEU A 360 -23.42 8.42 15.61
CA LEU A 360 -22.83 7.16 15.19
C LEU A 360 -23.08 6.86 13.70
N THR A 361 -24.22 7.27 13.13
CA THR A 361 -24.45 7.17 11.68
C THR A 361 -23.43 8.01 10.91
N LEU A 362 -23.20 9.25 11.34
CA LEU A 362 -22.25 10.18 10.72
C LEU A 362 -20.81 9.67 10.80
N PHE A 363 -20.42 9.05 11.92
CA PHE A 363 -19.11 8.42 12.04
C PHE A 363 -18.95 7.30 10.99
N LEU A 364 -19.89 6.35 10.96
CA LEU A 364 -19.82 5.20 10.08
C LEU A 364 -19.90 5.57 8.59
N SER A 365 -20.73 6.57 8.25
CA SER A 365 -20.82 7.08 6.88
C SER A 365 -19.54 7.79 6.46
N ALA A 366 -18.92 8.59 7.34
CA ALA A 366 -17.65 9.23 7.08
C ALA A 366 -16.57 8.17 6.80
N GLN A 367 -16.44 7.14 7.64
CA GLN A 367 -15.46 6.06 7.42
C GLN A 367 -15.71 5.33 6.09
N ALA A 368 -16.94 4.94 5.82
CA ALA A 368 -17.26 4.23 4.58
C ALA A 368 -17.06 5.12 3.33
N SER A 369 -17.35 6.42 3.43
CA SER A 369 -17.22 7.36 2.33
C SER A 369 -15.79 7.66 1.92
N PHE A 370 -14.81 7.47 2.81
CA PHE A 370 -13.41 7.51 2.44
C PHE A 370 -13.09 6.46 1.37
N TYR A 371 -13.64 5.25 1.51
CA TYR A 371 -13.40 4.16 0.56
C TYR A 371 -14.26 4.26 -0.71
N TYR A 372 -15.43 4.90 -0.68
CA TYR A 372 -16.26 5.05 -1.89
C TYR A 372 -15.60 5.84 -3.01
N ILE A 373 -14.74 6.78 -2.65
CA ILE A 373 -14.01 7.62 -3.61
C ILE A 373 -12.85 6.85 -4.26
N GLY A 374 -12.64 5.58 -3.88
CA GLY A 374 -11.65 4.70 -4.47
C GLY A 374 -10.40 4.49 -3.61
N ASN A 375 -10.21 5.30 -2.56
CA ASN A 375 -9.06 5.18 -1.64
C ASN A 375 -9.03 3.81 -0.94
N SER A 376 -7.85 3.23 -0.75
CA SER A 376 -7.61 2.07 0.10
C SER A 376 -6.49 2.39 1.11
N ASN A 377 -6.08 1.40 1.90
CA ASN A 377 -4.93 1.53 2.80
C ASN A 377 -3.57 1.55 2.09
N SER A 378 -3.55 1.70 0.76
CA SER A 378 -2.33 1.90 -0.04
C SER A 378 -2.25 3.32 -0.57
N LEU A 379 -1.07 3.94 -0.42
CA LEU A 379 -0.78 5.29 -0.96
C LEU A 379 -0.96 5.37 -2.48
N SER A 380 -0.81 4.25 -3.20
CA SER A 380 -0.99 4.19 -4.65
C SER A 380 -2.43 4.46 -5.12
N THR A 381 -3.41 4.36 -4.22
CA THR A 381 -4.83 4.63 -4.55
C THR A 381 -5.20 6.11 -4.46
N ILE A 382 -4.34 6.94 -3.88
CA ILE A 382 -4.56 8.38 -3.82
C ILE A 382 -4.35 8.97 -5.21
N ASP A 383 -5.41 9.56 -5.77
CA ASP A 383 -5.34 10.17 -7.09
C ASP A 383 -4.57 11.50 -7.05
N ILE A 384 -3.34 11.49 -7.56
CA ILE A 384 -2.48 12.68 -7.66
C ILE A 384 -2.91 13.60 -8.80
N SER A 385 -3.59 13.08 -9.83
CA SER A 385 -3.92 13.85 -11.04
C SER A 385 -4.91 14.98 -10.79
N VAL A 386 -5.81 14.83 -9.81
CA VAL A 386 -6.77 15.87 -9.39
C VAL A 386 -6.06 17.11 -8.85
N GLY A 387 -4.82 16.98 -8.38
CA GLY A 387 -4.00 18.10 -7.92
C GLY A 387 -3.61 19.09 -9.01
N TYR A 388 -3.78 18.73 -10.28
CA TYR A 388 -3.47 19.57 -11.42
C TYR A 388 -4.72 20.13 -12.09
N ALA A 389 -5.90 19.88 -11.52
CA ALA A 389 -7.16 20.33 -12.08
C ALA A 389 -7.22 21.87 -12.10
N GLY A 390 -7.32 22.43 -13.32
CA GLY A 390 -7.41 23.87 -13.54
C GLY A 390 -6.10 24.64 -13.39
N LEU A 391 -4.95 23.97 -13.30
CA LEU A 391 -3.64 24.62 -13.19
C LEU A 391 -2.90 24.66 -14.53
N ALA A 392 -2.40 25.84 -14.92
CA ALA A 392 -1.56 26.00 -16.10
C ALA A 392 -0.08 25.67 -15.86
N SER A 393 0.36 25.72 -14.60
CA SER A 393 1.72 25.42 -14.17
C SER A 393 1.73 24.74 -12.79
N TYR A 394 2.82 24.05 -12.47
CA TYR A 394 2.94 23.34 -11.19
C TYR A 394 3.00 24.34 -10.03
N GLN A 395 2.02 24.24 -9.13
CA GLN A 395 1.95 25.03 -7.90
C GLN A 395 1.86 24.09 -6.69
N PRO A 396 2.98 23.82 -5.99
CA PRO A 396 3.05 22.74 -4.99
C PRO A 396 1.97 22.80 -3.92
N PHE A 397 1.68 24.00 -3.40
CA PHE A 397 0.69 24.18 -2.35
C PHE A 397 -0.74 23.88 -2.82
N ILE A 398 -1.14 24.41 -3.98
CA ILE A 398 -2.49 24.17 -4.51
C ILE A 398 -2.66 22.70 -4.87
N VAL A 399 -1.64 22.08 -5.48
CA VAL A 399 -1.63 20.65 -5.81
C VAL A 399 -1.84 19.81 -4.55
N ALA A 400 -1.12 20.09 -3.46
CA ALA A 400 -1.26 19.37 -2.21
C ALA A 400 -2.66 19.51 -1.59
N VAL A 401 -3.22 20.72 -1.59
CA VAL A 401 -4.57 20.99 -1.07
C VAL A 401 -5.63 20.26 -1.90
N GLN A 402 -5.54 20.32 -3.23
CA GLN A 402 -6.50 19.65 -4.12
C GLN A 402 -6.46 18.12 -3.96
N ILE A 403 -5.26 17.52 -3.83
CA ILE A 403 -5.11 16.08 -3.55
C ILE A 403 -5.77 15.73 -2.22
N ALA A 404 -5.50 16.51 -1.16
CA ALA A 404 -6.10 16.28 0.16
C ALA A 404 -7.63 16.42 0.13
N LEU A 405 -8.17 17.47 -0.51
CA LEU A 405 -9.62 17.66 -0.64
C LEU A 405 -10.29 16.54 -1.41
N ASN A 406 -9.65 16.02 -2.47
CA ASN A 406 -10.19 14.90 -3.22
C ASN A 406 -10.13 13.59 -2.42
N ALA A 407 -8.97 13.30 -1.80
CA ALA A 407 -8.78 12.11 -0.97
C ALA A 407 -9.80 12.03 0.18
N TYR A 408 -10.08 13.16 0.83
CA TYR A 408 -11.03 13.23 1.96
C TYR A 408 -12.42 13.76 1.57
N SER A 409 -12.75 13.81 0.26
CA SER A 409 -14.01 14.37 -0.24
C SER A 409 -15.25 13.71 0.37
N GLY A 410 -15.26 12.38 0.48
CA GLY A 410 -16.37 11.64 1.11
C GLY A 410 -16.61 12.05 2.56
N PRO A 411 -15.63 11.87 3.48
CA PRO A 411 -15.76 12.28 4.88
C PRO A 411 -16.09 13.77 5.04
N LEU A 412 -15.49 14.63 4.20
CA LEU A 412 -15.78 16.06 4.18
C LEU A 412 -17.24 16.37 3.88
N ILE A 413 -17.79 15.75 2.84
CA ILE A 413 -19.19 15.96 2.44
C ILE A 413 -20.12 15.55 3.59
N GLN A 414 -19.85 14.42 4.27
CA GLN A 414 -20.66 13.99 5.42
C GLN A 414 -20.59 15.00 6.57
N LEU A 415 -19.38 15.37 6.99
CA LEU A 415 -19.17 16.21 8.18
C LEU A 415 -19.60 17.67 7.96
N LEU A 416 -19.40 18.24 6.77
CA LEU A 416 -19.77 19.64 6.50
C LEU A 416 -21.30 19.83 6.43
N LEU A 417 -22.03 18.84 5.94
CA LEU A 417 -23.49 18.89 5.77
C LEU A 417 -24.27 18.42 7.00
N ALA A 418 -23.60 17.75 7.94
CA ALA A 418 -24.16 17.32 9.20
C ALA A 418 -24.59 18.49 10.11
N SER A 419 -25.52 18.21 11.02
CA SER A 419 -25.95 19.17 12.04
C SER A 419 -24.84 19.40 13.08
N PRO A 420 -24.69 20.62 13.64
CA PRO A 420 -23.67 20.90 14.67
C PRO A 420 -23.73 19.93 15.86
N LYS A 421 -24.94 19.62 16.34
CA LYS A 421 -25.15 18.63 17.42
C LYS A 421 -24.62 17.25 17.09
N ALA A 422 -24.78 16.81 15.84
CA ALA A 422 -24.23 15.52 15.39
C ALA A 422 -22.70 15.58 15.33
N VAL A 423 -22.14 16.67 14.79
CA VAL A 423 -20.68 16.85 14.72
C VAL A 423 -20.05 16.87 16.11
N ASP A 424 -20.63 17.61 17.07
CA ASP A 424 -20.13 17.66 18.44
C ASP A 424 -20.21 16.29 19.13
N GLY A 425 -21.28 15.53 18.90
CA GLY A 425 -21.41 14.17 19.44
C GLY A 425 -20.46 13.15 18.80
N VAL A 426 -19.92 13.43 17.61
CA VAL A 426 -19.00 12.55 16.87
C VAL A 426 -17.55 12.92 17.07
N SER A 427 -17.24 14.20 17.30
CA SER A 427 -15.86 14.68 17.34
C SER A 427 -15.01 13.87 18.30
N ASP A 428 -15.60 13.51 19.45
CA ASP A 428 -14.86 12.79 20.48
C ASP A 428 -14.64 11.32 20.15
N LEU A 429 -15.65 10.69 19.55
CA LEU A 429 -15.54 9.34 19.03
C LEU A 429 -14.50 9.25 17.90
N VAL A 430 -14.49 10.22 16.98
CA VAL A 430 -13.49 10.26 15.89
C VAL A 430 -12.11 10.40 16.49
N MET A 431 -11.89 11.37 17.37
CA MET A 431 -10.58 11.62 17.96
C MET A 431 -10.06 10.39 18.74
N ALA A 432 -10.89 9.79 19.58
CA ALA A 432 -10.53 8.58 20.32
C ALA A 432 -10.25 7.40 19.38
N SER A 433 -11.09 7.16 18.37
CA SER A 433 -10.89 6.07 17.40
C SER A 433 -9.59 6.23 16.60
N ARG A 434 -9.25 7.46 16.19
CA ARG A 434 -8.04 7.75 15.40
C ARG A 434 -6.77 7.62 16.24
N LEU A 435 -6.78 8.11 17.48
CA LEU A 435 -5.66 7.93 18.41
C LEU A 435 -5.43 6.44 18.71
N LEU A 436 -6.50 5.68 18.94
CA LEU A 436 -6.41 4.22 19.12
C LEU A 436 -5.84 3.54 17.87
N SER A 437 -6.32 3.92 16.68
CA SER A 437 -5.83 3.38 15.41
C SER A 437 -4.35 3.66 15.20
N ILE A 438 -3.87 4.88 15.50
CA ILE A 438 -2.45 5.24 15.45
C ILE A 438 -1.61 4.40 16.42
N ILE A 439 -2.07 4.23 17.66
CA ILE A 439 -1.35 3.42 18.66
C ILE A 439 -1.24 1.97 18.19
N VAL A 440 -2.34 1.38 17.73
CA VAL A 440 -2.37 -0.03 17.33
C VAL A 440 -1.60 -0.25 16.02
N THR A 441 -1.69 0.65 15.03
CA THR A 441 -0.86 0.58 13.82
C THR A 441 0.63 0.71 14.13
N MET A 442 1.02 1.56 15.09
CA MET A 442 2.41 1.64 15.55
C MET A 442 2.88 0.36 16.24
N ILE A 443 2.05 -0.24 17.10
CA ILE A 443 2.37 -1.53 17.73
C ILE A 443 2.50 -2.61 16.64
N SER A 444 1.56 -2.66 15.70
CA SER A 444 1.60 -3.60 14.58
C SER A 444 2.88 -3.44 13.77
N LEU A 445 3.25 -2.20 13.39
CA LEU A 445 4.49 -1.91 12.69
C LEU A 445 5.74 -2.35 13.46
N PHE A 446 5.76 -2.13 14.78
CA PHE A 446 6.87 -2.59 15.60
C PHE A 446 6.99 -4.12 15.60
N VAL A 447 5.87 -4.83 15.77
CA VAL A 447 5.81 -6.30 15.78
C VAL A 447 6.17 -6.87 14.40
N GLN A 448 5.60 -6.29 13.34
CA GLN A 448 5.69 -6.75 11.95
C GLN A 448 6.82 -6.08 11.14
N ARG A 449 7.80 -5.45 11.80
CA ARG A 449 8.88 -4.71 11.13
C ARG A 449 9.71 -5.54 10.14
N TYR A 450 9.80 -6.85 10.36
CA TYR A 450 10.49 -7.79 9.47
C TYR A 450 9.53 -8.62 8.59
N HIS A 451 8.25 -8.26 8.56
CA HIS A 451 7.25 -8.90 7.72
C HIS A 451 7.40 -8.44 6.26
N LEU A 452 7.15 -9.33 5.31
CA LEU A 452 7.29 -9.06 3.87
C LEU A 452 6.47 -7.84 3.40
N PHE A 453 5.34 -7.58 4.05
CA PHE A 453 4.38 -6.52 3.72
C PHE A 453 4.53 -5.24 4.58
N VAL A 454 5.63 -5.09 5.32
CA VAL A 454 5.86 -3.89 6.15
C VAL A 454 5.77 -2.59 5.34
N TRP A 455 6.34 -2.56 4.14
CA TRP A 455 6.38 -1.35 3.30
C TRP A 455 5.16 -1.19 2.40
N THR A 456 4.45 -2.27 2.09
CA THR A 456 3.33 -2.26 1.13
C THR A 456 1.97 -2.17 1.79
N VAL A 457 1.84 -2.61 3.05
CA VAL A 457 0.57 -2.65 3.79
C VAL A 457 0.67 -1.91 5.12
N PHE A 458 1.54 -2.34 6.03
CA PHE A 458 1.54 -1.82 7.41
C PHE A 458 1.99 -0.36 7.51
N ALA A 459 3.07 0.04 6.82
CA ALA A 459 3.57 1.41 6.85
C ALA A 459 2.63 2.39 6.12
N PRO A 460 2.13 2.07 4.91
CA PRO A 460 1.10 2.87 4.26
C PRO A 460 -0.15 3.07 5.12
N LYS A 461 -0.63 2.03 5.83
CA LYS A 461 -1.76 2.15 6.76
C LYS A 461 -1.49 3.17 7.87
N PHE A 462 -0.31 3.14 8.49
CA PHE A 462 0.04 4.15 9.49
C PHE A 462 0.04 5.57 8.91
N VAL A 463 0.59 5.77 7.72
CA VAL A 463 0.59 7.09 7.05
C VAL A 463 -0.83 7.56 6.78
N ILE A 464 -1.73 6.67 6.35
CA ILE A 464 -3.14 6.99 6.14
C ILE A 464 -3.84 7.34 7.45
N GLU A 465 -3.60 6.61 8.55
CA GLU A 465 -4.14 6.94 9.87
C GLU A 465 -3.63 8.28 10.41
N ALA A 466 -2.35 8.59 10.21
CA ALA A 466 -1.79 9.90 10.53
C ALA A 466 -2.47 11.00 9.69
N GLY A 467 -2.70 10.74 8.39
CA GLY A 467 -3.47 11.60 7.50
C GLY A 467 -4.88 11.84 8.02
N HIS A 468 -5.61 10.79 8.39
CA HIS A 468 -6.96 10.88 8.97
C HIS A 468 -6.95 11.75 10.23
N MET A 469 -5.98 11.56 11.12
CA MET A 469 -5.86 12.31 12.36
C MET A 469 -5.62 13.82 12.12
N ILE A 470 -4.66 14.16 11.25
CA ILE A 470 -4.39 15.56 10.87
C ILE A 470 -5.64 16.17 10.27
N PHE A 471 -6.27 15.45 9.34
CA PHE A 471 -7.43 15.92 8.62
C PHE A 471 -8.62 16.21 9.54
N VAL A 472 -8.95 15.26 10.42
CA VAL A 472 -10.00 15.42 11.44
C VAL A 472 -9.71 16.59 12.36
N THR A 473 -8.45 16.76 12.78
CA THR A 473 -8.05 17.86 13.66
C THR A 473 -8.30 19.20 12.99
N ILE A 474 -7.85 19.37 11.75
CA ILE A 474 -8.10 20.59 10.96
C ILE A 474 -9.60 20.82 10.79
N LEU A 475 -10.36 19.78 10.45
CA LEU A 475 -11.79 19.89 10.25
C LEU A 475 -12.54 20.29 11.53
N SER A 476 -12.20 19.71 12.67
CA SER A 476 -12.81 20.04 13.95
C SER A 476 -12.57 21.49 14.37
N LEU A 477 -11.43 22.07 13.99
CA LEU A 477 -11.17 23.50 14.13
C LEU A 477 -12.01 24.35 13.18
N LEU A 478 -12.19 23.91 11.92
CA LEU A 478 -12.94 24.65 10.90
C LEU A 478 -14.47 24.58 11.06
N VAL A 479 -15.01 23.50 11.65
CA VAL A 479 -16.46 23.29 11.79
C VAL A 479 -17.01 23.87 13.09
N ARG A 480 -16.16 24.07 14.11
CA ARG A 480 -16.53 24.72 15.38
C ARG A 480 -16.49 26.26 15.34
N VAL A 481 -15.91 26.84 14.29
CA VAL A 481 -15.94 28.28 13.98
C VAL A 481 -17.11 28.56 13.04
#